data_AF-A0AAE5CRI9-F1
#
_entry.id   AF-A0AAE5CRI9-F1
#
_cell.length_a   1.000
_cell.length_b   1.000
_cell.length_c   1.000
_cell.angle_alpha   90.00
_cell.angle_beta   90.00
_cell.angle_gamma   90.00
#
_symmetry.space_group_name_H-M   'P 1'
#
loop_
_entity.id
_entity.type
_entity.pdbx_description
1 polymer ?
#
loop_
_entity_poly.entity_id
_entity_poly.type
_entity_poly.pdbx_seq_one_letter_code
_entity_poly.pdbx_strand_id
1 'polypeptide(L)'
;MAHSILLTLVVFLLVYASMNARVKQITRARSRAYQEVSSPLSEAIKDFVAVAGGVYLGLMALSEFLKVPVPIEAEVWGLSFDPIAVVAVLLAIVAPMFPARQRY
;
A
#
# COMPACT_ATOMS: atom_id res chain seq x y z
N MET A 1 6.72 -14.20 19.99
CA MET A 1 5.28 -14.53 19.93
C MET A 1 4.39 -13.33 20.20
N ALA A 2 4.33 -12.76 21.42
CA ALA A 2 3.42 -11.64 21.70
C ALA A 2 3.70 -10.39 20.85
N HIS A 3 4.97 -10.02 20.67
CA HIS A 3 5.38 -8.86 19.88
C HIS A 3 5.07 -8.99 18.38
N SER A 4 5.27 -10.19 17.80
CA SER A 4 4.95 -10.46 16.40
C SER A 4 3.43 -10.44 16.15
N ILE A 5 2.63 -10.98 17.08
CA ILE A 5 1.16 -10.89 17.03
C ILE A 5 0.70 -9.43 17.09
N LEU A 6 1.26 -8.65 18.02
CA LEU A 6 0.94 -7.23 18.18
C LEU A 6 1.25 -6.45 16.90
N LEU A 7 2.44 -6.65 16.32
CA LEU A 7 2.84 -5.99 15.08
C LEU A 7 1.90 -6.33 13.93
N THR A 8 1.60 -7.61 13.72
CA THR A 8 0.68 -8.05 12.66
C THR A 8 -0.69 -7.40 12.81
N LEU A 9 -1.20 -7.31 14.05
CA LEU A 9 -2.49 -6.67 14.34
C LEU A 9 -2.46 -5.17 14.06
N VAL A 10 -1.37 -4.48 14.40
CA VAL A 10 -1.16 -3.06 14.09
C VAL A 10 -1.12 -2.84 12.57
N VAL A 11 -0.35 -3.65 11.83
CA VAL A 11 -0.29 -3.55 10.35
C VAL A 11 -1.67 -3.79 9.74
N PHE A 12 -2.41 -4.78 10.21
CA PHE A 12 -3.76 -5.07 9.72
C PHE A 12 -4.72 -3.89 9.97
N LEU A 13 -4.62 -3.26 11.15
CA LEU A 13 -5.40 -2.09 11.50
C LEU A 13 -5.06 -0.87 10.61
N LEU A 14 -3.77 -0.66 10.31
CA LEU A 14 -3.33 0.40 9.40
C LEU A 14 -3.82 0.17 7.97
N VAL A 15 -3.74 -1.06 7.46
CA VAL A 15 -4.29 -1.44 6.16
C VAL A 15 -5.80 -1.21 6.12
N TYR A 16 -6.51 -1.61 7.18
CA TYR A 16 -7.94 -1.39 7.32
C TYR A 16 -8.30 0.11 7.30
N ALA A 17 -7.56 0.94 8.04
CA ALA A 17 -7.73 2.39 8.04
C ALA A 17 -7.47 3.01 6.64
N SER A 18 -6.41 2.58 5.96
CA SER A 18 -6.08 2.99 4.59
C SER A 18 -7.21 2.63 3.60
N MET A 19 -7.75 1.41 3.71
CA MET A 19 -8.84 0.94 2.86
C MET A 19 -10.12 1.75 3.09
N ASN A 20 -10.47 2.04 4.34
CA ASN A 20 -11.61 2.91 4.68
C ASN A 20 -11.44 4.32 4.09
N ALA A 21 -10.23 4.88 4.12
CA ALA A 21 -9.94 6.17 3.51
C ALA A 21 -10.15 6.14 1.99
N ARG A 22 -9.61 5.12 1.30
CA ARG A 22 -9.79 4.92 -0.15
C ARG A 22 -11.26 4.77 -0.52
N VAL A 23 -12.00 3.91 0.18
CA VAL A 23 -13.44 3.71 -0.05
C VAL A 23 -14.19 5.03 0.12
N LYS A 24 -13.95 5.78 1.20
CA LYS A 24 -14.60 7.07 1.44
C LYS A 24 -14.28 8.10 0.35
N GLN A 25 -13.05 8.13 -0.15
CA GLN A 25 -12.64 9.01 -1.25
C GLN A 25 -13.34 8.64 -2.57
N ILE A 26 -13.36 7.35 -2.92
CA ILE A 26 -14.03 6.83 -4.13
C ILE A 26 -15.53 7.08 -4.07
N THR A 27 -16.19 6.77 -2.94
CA THR A 27 -17.62 7.02 -2.76
C THR A 27 -17.95 8.51 -2.84
N ARG A 28 -17.10 9.39 -2.32
CA ARG A 28 -17.25 10.86 -2.46
C ARG A 28 -17.06 11.36 -3.89
N ALA A 29 -16.13 10.77 -4.63
CA ALA A 29 -15.93 11.10 -6.05
C ALA A 29 -17.12 10.64 -6.90
N ARG A 30 -17.63 9.43 -6.65
CA ARG A 30 -18.79 8.86 -7.37
C ARG A 30 -20.13 9.50 -7.01
N SER A 31 -20.31 10.01 -5.79
CA SER A 31 -21.54 10.76 -5.46
C SER A 31 -21.71 12.04 -6.30
N ARG A 32 -20.68 12.46 -7.05
CA ARG A 32 -20.75 13.54 -8.05
C ARG A 32 -20.95 13.06 -9.50
N ALA A 33 -20.83 11.76 -9.78
CA ALA A 33 -20.95 11.19 -11.13
C ALA A 33 -21.67 9.83 -11.07
N TYR A 34 -22.86 9.74 -11.66
CA TYR A 34 -23.64 8.50 -11.74
C TYR A 34 -22.91 7.49 -12.64
N GLN A 35 -21.97 6.74 -12.06
CA GLN A 35 -21.26 5.65 -12.71
C GLN A 35 -21.48 4.38 -11.91
N GLU A 36 -22.45 3.59 -12.35
CA GLU A 36 -22.44 2.14 -12.14
C GLU A 36 -21.23 1.61 -12.91
N VAL A 37 -20.25 1.05 -12.22
CA VAL A 37 -19.59 -0.25 -12.50
C VAL A 37 -18.53 -0.42 -11.38
N SER A 38 -18.53 -1.54 -10.66
CA SER A 38 -17.60 -1.98 -9.59
C SER A 38 -17.86 -1.49 -8.14
N SER A 39 -17.75 -2.43 -7.20
CA SER A 39 -17.83 -2.16 -5.74
C SER A 39 -16.67 -1.24 -5.31
N PRO A 40 -16.91 -0.18 -4.52
CA PRO A 40 -15.88 0.73 -4.02
C PRO A 40 -14.72 0.02 -3.30
N LEU A 41 -15.00 -1.11 -2.65
CA LEU A 41 -13.97 -1.92 -2.00
C LEU A 41 -13.06 -2.61 -3.01
N SER A 42 -13.61 -3.15 -4.10
CA SER A 42 -12.83 -3.79 -5.16
C SER A 42 -11.89 -2.80 -5.83
N GLU A 43 -12.38 -1.58 -6.07
CA GLU A 43 -11.56 -0.50 -6.63
C GLU A 43 -10.46 -0.06 -5.66
N ALA A 44 -10.77 0.08 -4.37
CA ALA A 44 -9.78 0.39 -3.34
C ALA A 44 -8.68 -0.68 -3.22
N ILE A 45 -9.03 -1.97 -3.36
CA ILE A 45 -8.06 -3.08 -3.38
C ILE A 45 -7.17 -2.98 -4.64
N LYS A 46 -7.77 -2.78 -5.82
CA LYS A 46 -7.02 -2.63 -7.08
C LYS A 46 -6.04 -1.46 -7.00
N ASP A 47 -6.49 -0.32 -6.52
CA ASP A 47 -5.71 0.88 -6.35
C ASP A 47 -4.57 0.67 -5.33
N PHE A 48 -4.84 0.03 -4.19
CA PHE A 48 -3.81 -0.32 -3.22
C PHE A 48 -2.72 -1.23 -3.81
N VAL A 49 -3.12 -2.31 -4.50
CA VAL A 49 -2.19 -3.25 -5.13
C VAL A 49 -1.39 -2.59 -6.26
N ALA A 50 -2.03 -1.74 -7.07
CA ALA A 50 -1.36 -1.02 -8.14
C ALA A 50 -0.28 -0.07 -7.58
N VAL A 51 -0.59 0.69 -6.53
CA VAL A 51 0.37 1.57 -5.86
C VAL A 51 1.51 0.77 -5.23
N ALA A 52 1.20 -0.27 -4.46
CA ALA A 52 2.23 -1.09 -3.81
C ALA A 52 3.14 -1.76 -4.84
N GLY A 53 2.57 -2.37 -5.88
CA GLY A 53 3.34 -3.03 -6.94
C GLY A 53 4.21 -2.06 -7.74
N GLY A 54 3.67 -0.89 -8.10
CA GLY A 54 4.42 0.14 -8.83
C GLY A 54 5.59 0.69 -8.01
N VAL A 55 5.39 0.97 -6.73
CA VAL A 55 6.45 1.42 -5.82
C VAL A 55 7.51 0.34 -5.64
N TYR A 56 7.11 -0.91 -5.44
CA TYR A 56 8.03 -2.04 -5.31
C TYR A 56 8.95 -2.16 -6.54
N LEU A 57 8.36 -2.23 -7.74
CA LEU A 57 9.13 -2.35 -8.98
C LEU A 57 10.05 -1.15 -9.21
N GLY A 58 9.59 0.06 -8.90
CA GLY A 58 10.41 1.27 -9.00
C GLY A 58 11.59 1.28 -8.04
N LEU A 59 11.38 0.88 -6.77
CA LEU A 59 12.44 0.78 -5.77
C LEU A 59 13.43 -0.35 -6.08
N MET A 60 12.95 -1.48 -6.60
CA MET A 60 13.80 -2.59 -7.05
C MET A 60 14.69 -2.18 -8.22
N ALA A 61 14.11 -1.55 -9.26
CA ALA A 61 14.90 -1.06 -10.38
C ALA A 61 15.91 0.02 -9.94
N LEU A 62 15.52 0.89 -9.01
CA LEU A 62 16.41 1.92 -8.47
C LEU A 62 17.55 1.32 -7.64
N SER A 63 17.28 0.30 -6.82
CA SER A 63 18.31 -0.36 -6.01
C SER A 63 19.32 -1.09 -6.90
N GLU A 64 18.85 -1.76 -7.97
CA GLU A 64 19.70 -2.38 -8.98
C GLU A 64 20.54 -1.33 -9.73
N PHE A 65 19.94 -0.21 -10.14
CA PHE A 65 20.64 0.88 -10.83
C PHE A 65 21.73 1.52 -9.98
N LEU A 66 21.43 1.81 -8.72
CA LEU A 66 22.39 2.41 -7.77
C LEU A 66 23.39 1.39 -7.20
N LYS A 67 23.21 0.10 -7.51
CA LYS A 67 23.97 -1.03 -6.93
C LYS A 67 23.98 -1.00 -5.40
N VAL A 68 22.85 -0.63 -4.80
CA VAL A 68 22.70 -0.64 -3.35
C VAL A 68 22.59 -2.11 -2.91
N PRO A 69 23.46 -2.58 -2.00
CA PRO A 69 23.38 -3.94 -1.50
C PRO A 69 22.20 -4.05 -0.51
N VAL A 70 20.99 -4.28 -1.04
CA VAL A 70 19.80 -4.56 -0.24
C VAL A 70 19.74 -6.06 0.04
N PRO A 71 19.57 -6.51 1.29
CA PRO A 71 19.37 -7.92 1.60
C PRO A 71 18.11 -8.47 0.90
N ILE A 72 18.21 -9.68 0.33
CA ILE A 72 17.07 -10.36 -0.33
C ILE A 72 15.96 -10.63 0.69
N GLU A 73 16.32 -10.97 1.92
CA GLU A 73 15.41 -11.14 3.03
C GLU A 73 16.00 -10.46 4.28
N ALA A 74 15.13 -9.81 5.05
CA ALA A 74 15.43 -9.35 6.39
C ALA A 74 14.56 -10.14 7.37
N GLU A 75 15.19 -10.69 8.40
CA GLU A 75 14.49 -11.38 9.47
C GLU A 75 14.12 -10.39 10.57
N VAL A 76 12.84 -10.28 10.87
CA VAL A 76 12.32 -9.48 11.98
C VAL A 76 11.49 -10.38 12.87
N TRP A 77 11.96 -10.62 14.10
CA TRP A 77 11.28 -11.46 15.09
C TRP A 77 10.88 -12.87 14.59
N GLY A 78 11.71 -13.50 13.76
CA GLY A 78 11.48 -14.86 13.25
C GLY A 78 10.62 -14.94 11.98
N LEU A 79 10.28 -13.80 11.37
CA LEU A 79 9.66 -13.75 10.04
C LEU A 79 10.64 -13.12 9.04
N SER A 80 10.88 -13.82 7.93
CA SER A 80 11.59 -13.28 6.77
C SER A 80 10.66 -12.40 5.95
N PHE A 81 11.13 -11.20 5.63
CA PHE A 81 10.44 -10.27 4.73
C PHE A 81 11.41 -9.66 3.72
N ASP A 82 10.91 -9.34 2.54
CA ASP A 82 11.60 -8.49 1.59
C ASP A 82 11.52 -7.03 2.07
N PRO A 83 12.67 -6.36 2.39
CA PRO A 83 12.69 -4.98 2.85
C PRO A 83 12.03 -3.99 1.87
N ILE A 84 12.21 -4.21 0.56
CA ILE A 84 11.66 -3.35 -0.49
C ILE A 84 10.14 -3.49 -0.51
N ALA A 85 9.63 -4.71 -0.36
CA ALA A 85 8.19 -4.96 -0.27
C ALA A 85 7.57 -4.28 0.95
N VAL A 86 8.23 -4.33 2.10
CA VAL A 86 7.77 -3.65 3.33
C VAL A 86 7.66 -2.15 3.10
N VAL A 87 8.70 -1.52 2.55
CA VAL A 87 8.69 -0.08 2.24
C VAL A 87 7.59 0.27 1.23
N ALA A 88 7.41 -0.53 0.19
CA ALA A 88 6.38 -0.31 -0.82
C ALA A 88 4.96 -0.38 -0.23
N VAL A 89 4.70 -1.35 0.65
CA VAL A 89 3.42 -1.48 1.36
C VAL A 89 3.19 -0.31 2.30
N LEU A 90 4.21 0.11 3.08
CA LEU A 90 4.09 1.27 3.97
C LEU A 90 3.74 2.54 3.19
N LEU A 91 4.40 2.77 2.06
CA LEU A 91 4.08 3.90 1.18
C LEU A 91 2.68 3.77 0.59
N ALA A 92 2.23 2.58 0.20
CA ALA A 92 0.88 2.35 -0.29
C ALA A 92 -0.20 2.56 0.78
N ILE A 93 0.09 2.26 2.05
CA ILE A 93 -0.81 2.55 3.18
C ILE A 93 -1.00 4.06 3.32
N VAL A 94 0.08 4.84 3.19
CA VAL A 94 0.09 6.30 3.36
C VAL A 94 -0.41 7.04 2.11
N ALA A 95 -0.28 6.45 0.92
CA ALA A 95 -0.67 7.04 -0.36
C ALA A 95 -2.04 7.77 -0.39
N PRO A 96 -3.16 7.23 0.14
CA PRO A 96 -4.45 7.93 0.11
C PRO A 96 -4.49 9.22 0.95
N MET A 97 -3.52 9.43 1.86
CA MET A 97 -3.41 10.68 2.62
C MET A 97 -2.85 11.83 1.78
N PHE A 98 -2.16 11.51 0.69
CA PHE A 98 -1.66 12.46 -0.29
C PHE A 98 -2.56 12.41 -1.52
N PRO A 99 -3.66 13.19 -1.57
CA PRO A 99 -4.46 13.26 -2.77
C PRO A 99 -3.56 13.71 -3.92
N ALA A 100 -3.28 12.79 -4.84
CA ALA A 100 -2.67 13.15 -6.12
C ALA A 100 -3.60 14.20 -6.71
N ARG A 101 -3.10 15.44 -6.83
CA ARG A 101 -3.81 16.55 -7.43
C ARG A 101 -4.27 16.05 -8.80
N GLN A 102 -5.56 15.72 -8.93
CA GLN A 102 -6.18 15.35 -10.19
C GLN A 102 -5.94 16.54 -11.11
N ARG A 103 -4.91 16.44 -11.96
CA ARG A 103 -4.74 17.35 -13.09
C ARG A 103 -5.85 16.96 -14.06
N TYR A 104 -6.92 17.73 -13.97
CA TYR A 104 -7.95 17.90 -14.98
C TYR A 104 -7.34 18.08 -16.36
#